data_AF-A0A7W1T2B0-F1
#
_entry.id   AF-A0A7W1T2B0-F1
#
_cell.length_a   1.000
_cell.length_b   1.000
_cell.length_c   1.000
_cell.angle_alpha   90.00
_cell.angle_beta   90.00
_cell.angle_gamma   90.00
#
_symmetry.space_group_name_H-M   'P 1'
#
loop_
_entity.id
_entity.type
_entity.pdbx_description
1 polymer ?
#
loop_
_entity_poly.entity_id
_entity_poly.type
_entity_poly.pdbx_seq_one_letter_code
_entity_poly.pdbx_strand_id
1 'polypeptide(L)'
;MRTMKYVFMSLAALFLAVPAFAQGGMSGGTNWVAITSGFSMAIASAVCGMAQAKATAAAAEGLARNPAARPGIQLSLILGLALIESLALYTLVIIFAKVV
;
A
#
# COMPACT_ATOMS: atom_id res chain seq x y z
N MET A 1 -36.08 1.79 -45.15
CA MET A 1 -35.25 0.77 -44.45
C MET A 1 -34.04 1.36 -43.73
N ARG A 2 -33.33 2.37 -44.27
CA ARG A 2 -32.16 2.97 -43.60
C ARG A 2 -32.50 3.67 -42.27
N THR A 3 -33.56 4.46 -42.24
CA THR A 3 -34.02 5.16 -41.02
C THR A 3 -34.43 4.21 -39.90
N MET A 4 -35.11 3.11 -40.24
CA MET A 4 -35.52 2.08 -39.27
C MET A 4 -34.31 1.35 -38.65
N LYS A 5 -33.22 1.16 -39.42
CA LYS A 5 -31.97 0.60 -38.91
C LYS A 5 -31.32 1.52 -37.88
N TYR A 6 -31.31 2.84 -38.12
CA TYR A 6 -30.75 3.80 -37.16
C TYR A 6 -31.57 3.89 -35.87
N VAL A 7 -32.90 3.83 -35.97
CA VAL A 7 -33.80 3.78 -34.80
C VAL A 7 -33.52 2.53 -33.97
N PHE A 8 -33.45 1.35 -34.58
CA PHE A 8 -33.17 0.11 -33.87
C PHE A 8 -31.78 0.10 -33.21
N MET A 9 -30.77 0.68 -33.87
CA MET A 9 -29.40 0.76 -33.36
C MET A 9 -29.28 1.74 -32.19
N SER A 10 -30.01 2.86 -32.23
CA SER A 10 -30.09 3.81 -31.12
C SER A 10 -30.83 3.23 -29.91
N LEU A 11 -31.89 2.45 -30.15
CA LEU A 11 -32.65 1.78 -29.09
C LEU A 11 -31.83 0.67 -28.42
N ALA A 12 -31.10 -0.13 -29.20
CA ALA A 12 -30.19 -1.14 -28.67
C ALA A 12 -29.06 -0.52 -27.82
N ALA A 13 -28.51 0.62 -28.25
CA ALA A 13 -27.52 1.36 -27.47
C ALA A 13 -28.08 1.86 -26.12
N LEU A 14 -29.34 2.31 -26.09
CA LEU A 14 -30.02 2.72 -24.87
C LEU A 14 -30.26 1.54 -23.91
N PHE A 15 -30.61 0.35 -24.42
CA PHE A 15 -30.75 -0.86 -23.60
C PHE A 15 -29.42 -1.38 -23.05
N LEU A 16 -28.33 -1.26 -23.81
CA LEU A 16 -26.98 -1.62 -23.36
C LEU A 16 -26.40 -0.64 -22.32
N ALA A 17 -26.96 0.57 -22.21
CA ALA A 17 -26.58 1.56 -21.21
C ALA A 17 -27.27 1.36 -19.84
N VAL A 18 -28.31 0.52 -19.76
CA VAL A 18 -29.06 0.22 -18.51
C VAL A 18 -28.15 -0.27 -17.36
N PRO A 19 -27.13 -1.12 -17.58
CA PRO A 19 -26.22 -1.54 -16.51
C PRO A 19 -25.39 -0.39 -15.92
N ALA A 20 -25.12 0.68 -16.68
CA ALA A 20 -24.36 1.84 -16.20
C ALA A 20 -25.16 2.69 -15.19
N PHE A 21 -26.49 2.64 -15.24
CA PHE A 21 -27.39 3.33 -14.30
C PHE A 21 -27.93 2.42 -13.19
N ALA A 22 -27.63 1.11 -13.23
CA ALA A 22 -27.99 0.15 -12.19
C ALA A 22 -27.09 0.20 -10.94
N GLN A 23 -26.07 1.07 -10.93
CA GLN A 23 -25.21 1.34 -9.75
C GLN A 23 -25.90 2.23 -8.71
N GLY A 24 -27.23 2.19 -8.64
CA GLY A 24 -28.05 2.82 -7.60
C GLY A 24 -28.50 1.78 -6.59
N GLY A 25 -27.54 1.21 -5.85
CA GLY A 25 -27.86 0.19 -4.86
C GLY A 25 -26.67 -0.07 -3.96
N MET A 26 -26.86 0.20 -2.67
CA MET A 26 -25.92 -0.09 -1.58
C MET A 26 -25.72 -1.61 -1.47
N SER A 27 -24.97 -2.17 -2.40
CA SER A 27 -24.45 -3.53 -2.27
C SER A 27 -23.26 -3.43 -1.31
N GLY A 28 -23.20 -4.32 -0.32
CA GLY A 28 -22.01 -4.55 0.50
C GLY A 28 -20.88 -5.11 -0.36
N GLY A 29 -20.45 -4.32 -1.35
CA GLY A 29 -19.40 -4.64 -2.30
C GLY A 29 -18.10 -4.87 -1.54
N THR A 30 -17.34 -5.86 -2.00
CA THR A 30 -16.00 -6.18 -1.52
C THR A 30 -15.26 -4.92 -1.08
N ASN A 31 -14.86 -4.88 0.19
CA ASN A 31 -14.16 -3.75 0.78
C ASN A 31 -12.72 -3.71 0.21
N TRP A 32 -12.59 -3.23 -1.02
CA TRP A 32 -11.31 -3.11 -1.73
C TRP A 32 -10.31 -2.26 -0.95
N VAL A 33 -10.80 -1.30 -0.15
CA VAL A 33 -9.97 -0.51 0.76
C VAL A 33 -9.26 -1.40 1.78
N ALA A 34 -9.96 -2.34 2.43
CA ALA A 34 -9.36 -3.25 3.41
C ALA A 34 -8.34 -4.23 2.80
N ILE A 35 -8.58 -4.68 1.57
CA ILE A 35 -7.65 -5.58 0.87
C ILE A 35 -6.38 -4.79 0.47
N THR A 36 -6.57 -3.65 -0.19
CA THR A 36 -5.45 -2.82 -0.66
C THR A 36 -4.61 -2.27 0.50
N SER A 37 -5.23 -1.93 1.64
CA SER A 37 -4.51 -1.53 2.85
C SER A 37 -3.64 -2.65 3.41
N GLY A 38 -4.15 -3.89 3.46
CA GLY A 38 -3.38 -5.05 3.91
C GLY A 38 -2.13 -5.28 3.05
N PHE A 39 -2.28 -5.23 1.73
CA PHE A 39 -1.14 -5.33 0.81
C PHE A 39 -0.15 -4.17 0.94
N SER A 40 -0.65 -2.94 1.11
CA SER A 40 0.23 -1.78 1.30
C SER A 40 1.09 -1.93 2.55
N MET A 41 0.51 -2.43 3.65
CA MET A 41 1.25 -2.68 4.90
C MET A 41 2.26 -3.82 4.74
N ALA A 42 1.88 -4.91 4.06
CA ALA A 42 2.78 -6.04 3.81
C ALA A 42 4.01 -5.61 3.00
N ILE A 43 3.82 -4.81 1.95
CA ILE A 43 4.92 -4.31 1.11
C ILE A 43 5.80 -3.34 1.90
N ALA A 44 5.21 -2.36 2.59
CA ALA A 44 5.96 -1.41 3.40
C ALA A 44 6.82 -2.12 4.46
N SER A 45 6.23 -3.09 5.18
CA SER A 45 6.91 -3.87 6.21
C SER A 45 8.02 -4.75 5.64
N ALA A 46 7.81 -5.36 4.46
CA ALA A 46 8.82 -6.18 3.82
C ALA A 46 10.06 -5.37 3.43
N VAL A 47 9.87 -4.19 2.82
CA VAL A 47 10.98 -3.30 2.42
C VAL A 47 11.70 -2.75 3.64
N CYS A 48 10.98 -2.32 4.67
CA CYS A 48 11.58 -1.86 5.92
C CYS A 48 12.39 -2.98 6.58
N GLY A 49 11.84 -4.19 6.69
CA GLY A 49 12.53 -5.35 7.26
C GLY A 49 13.83 -5.69 6.51
N MET A 50 13.85 -5.63 5.18
CA MET A 50 15.06 -5.83 4.39
C MET A 50 16.12 -4.75 4.67
N ALA A 51 15.71 -3.49 4.77
CA ALA A 51 16.61 -2.39 5.08
C ALA A 51 17.18 -2.49 6.51
N GLN A 52 16.33 -2.83 7.49
CA GLN A 52 16.74 -3.02 8.88
C GLN A 52 17.71 -4.20 9.03
N ALA A 53 17.45 -5.33 8.34
CA ALA A 53 18.36 -6.48 8.35
C ALA A 53 19.77 -6.11 7.84
N LYS A 54 19.85 -5.30 6.77
CA LYS A 54 21.14 -4.81 6.28
C LYS A 54 21.82 -3.86 7.27
N ALA A 55 21.06 -2.95 7.89
CA ALA A 55 21.59 -2.00 8.86
C ALA A 55 22.12 -2.70 10.13
N THR A 56 21.37 -3.67 10.66
CA THR A 56 21.76 -4.44 11.84
C THR A 56 22.96 -5.34 11.58
N ALA A 57 23.02 -6.01 10.42
CA ALA A 57 24.18 -6.81 10.01
C ALA A 57 25.45 -5.94 9.89
N ALA A 58 25.35 -4.78 9.22
CA ALA A 58 26.48 -3.86 9.09
C ALA A 58 26.94 -3.30 10.44
N ALA A 59 26.01 -3.01 11.36
CA ALA A 59 26.35 -2.58 12.72
C ALA A 59 27.03 -3.69 13.53
N ALA A 60 26.59 -4.94 13.40
CA ALA A 60 27.21 -6.08 14.06
C ALA A 60 28.65 -6.32 13.56
N GLU A 61 28.86 -6.29 12.24
CA GLU A 61 30.20 -6.38 11.64
C GLU A 61 31.10 -5.21 12.05
N GLY A 62 30.57 -3.99 12.03
CA GLY A 62 31.29 -2.80 12.46
C GLY A 62 31.73 -2.89 13.92
N LEU A 63 30.84 -3.39 14.79
CA LEU A 63 31.13 -3.57 16.21
C LEU A 63 32.17 -4.66 16.44
N ALA A 64 32.13 -5.76 15.68
CA ALA A 64 33.12 -6.82 15.75
C ALA A 64 34.51 -6.34 15.29
N ARG A 65 34.59 -5.49 14.27
CA ARG A 65 35.86 -4.92 13.78
C ARG A 65 36.43 -3.84 14.69
N ASN A 66 35.57 -3.03 15.33
CA ASN A 66 36.01 -1.99 16.24
C ASN A 66 35.09 -1.86 17.47
N PRO A 67 35.33 -2.64 18.53
CA PRO A 67 34.53 -2.61 19.75
C PRO A 67 34.54 -1.26 20.47
N ALA A 68 35.61 -0.46 20.33
CA ALA A 68 35.71 0.86 20.96
C ALA A 68 34.77 1.89 20.32
N ALA A 69 34.33 1.68 19.08
CA ALA A 69 33.39 2.56 18.37
C ALA A 69 31.91 2.25 18.68
N ARG A 70 31.63 1.33 19.61
CA ARG A 70 30.28 0.90 20.00
C ARG A 70 29.26 2.03 20.21
N PRO A 71 29.54 3.11 20.97
CA PRO A 71 28.55 4.17 21.17
C PRO A 71 28.18 4.90 19.86
N GLY A 72 29.15 5.14 18.96
CA GLY A 72 28.89 5.78 17.67
C GLY A 72 28.11 4.88 16.71
N ILE A 73 28.43 3.58 16.70
CA ILE A 73 27.70 2.58 15.91
C ILE A 73 26.26 2.43 16.41
N GLN A 74 26.04 2.33 17.73
CA GLN A 74 24.70 2.23 18.30
C GLN A 74 23.85 3.47 18.03
N LEU A 75 24.43 4.67 18.16
CA LEU A 75 23.71 5.91 17.84
C LEU A 75 23.28 5.92 16.38
N SER A 76 24.21 5.65 15.46
CA SER A 76 23.92 5.61 14.02
C SER A 76 22.89 4.52 13.67
N LEU A 77 22.98 3.35 14.30
CA LEU A 77 22.02 2.26 14.12
C LEU A 77 20.62 2.66 14.59
N ILE A 78 20.47 3.21 15.79
CA ILE A 78 19.15 3.59 16.33
C ILE A 78 18.52 4.69 15.48
N LEU A 79 19.28 5.71 15.09
CA LEU A 79 18.80 6.77 14.19
C LEU A 79 18.38 6.19 12.83
N GLY A 80 19.20 5.33 12.24
CA GLY A 80 18.89 4.67 10.97
C GLY A 80 17.64 3.79 11.06
N LEU A 81 17.52 2.95 12.09
CA LEU A 81 16.35 2.10 12.31
C LEU A 81 15.09 2.92 12.55
N ALA A 82 15.16 4.01 13.33
CA ALA A 82 14.03 4.88 13.58
C ALA A 82 13.52 5.55 12.29
N LEU A 83 14.42 5.99 11.41
CA LEU A 83 14.02 6.56 10.12
C LEU A 83 13.44 5.52 9.18
N ILE A 84 14.01 4.31 9.11
CA ILE A 84 13.44 3.22 8.31
C ILE A 84 12.05 2.85 8.83
N GLU A 85 11.90 2.69 10.14
CA GLU A 85 10.63 2.30 10.76
C GLU A 85 9.56 3.39 10.62
N SER A 86 9.95 4.66 10.56
CA SER A 86 9.00 5.76 10.33
C SER A 86 8.20 5.60 9.04
N LEU A 87 8.78 4.99 7.99
CA LEU A 87 8.10 4.71 6.73
C LEU A 87 6.97 3.70 6.92
N ALA A 88 7.21 2.63 7.69
CA ALA A 88 6.19 1.64 8.04
C ALA A 88 5.12 2.26 8.95
N LEU A 89 5.51 3.09 9.91
CA LEU A 89 4.57 3.79 10.79
C LEU A 89 3.68 4.78 10.04
N TYR A 90 4.17 5.47 9.00
CA TYR A 90 3.32 6.31 8.16
C TYR A 90 2.25 5.47 7.45
N THR A 91 2.60 4.31 6.90
CA THR A 91 1.60 3.40 6.32
C THR A 91 0.61 2.91 7.37
N LEU A 92 1.08 2.49 8.55
CA LEU A 92 0.23 2.07 9.67
C LEU A 92 -0.77 3.16 10.08
N VAL A 93 -0.29 4.39 10.25
CA VAL A 93 -1.11 5.54 10.66
C VAL A 93 -2.17 5.86 9.61
N ILE A 94 -1.81 5.83 8.32
CA ILE A 94 -2.78 6.06 7.23
C ILE A 94 -3.86 4.99 7.26
N ILE A 95 -3.49 3.71 7.41
CA ILE A 95 -4.44 2.60 7.48
C ILE A 95 -5.35 2.75 8.70
N PHE A 96 -4.78 3.02 9.87
CA PHE A 96 -5.54 3.18 11.10
C PHE A 96 -6.49 4.39 11.06
N ALA A 97 -6.09 5.50 10.43
CA ALA A 97 -6.89 6.71 10.38
C ALA A 97 -7.94 6.75 9.25
N LYS A 98 -7.82 5.88 8.23
CA LYS A 98 -8.65 5.92 7.01
C LYS A 98 -9.39 4.63 6.70
N VAL A 99 -8.99 3.50 7.27
CA VAL A 99 -9.51 2.17 6.92
C VAL A 99 -10.16 1.48 8.11
N VAL A 100 -9.56 1.61 9.29
CA VAL A 100 -10.18 1.26 10.58
C VAL A 100 -11.12 2.40 11.00
#